data_AF-A0A3N5YA72-F1
#
_entry.id   AF-A0A3N5YA72-F1
#
_cell.length_a   1.000
_cell.length_b   1.000
_cell.length_c   1.000
_cell.angle_alpha   90.00
_cell.angle_beta   90.00
_cell.angle_gamma   90.00
#
_symmetry.space_group_name_H-M   'P 1'
#
loop_
_entity.id
_entity.type
_entity.pdbx_description
1 polymer ?
#
loop_
_entity_poly.entity_id
_entity_poly.type
_entity_poly.pdbx_seq_one_letter_code
_entity_poly.pdbx_strand_id
1 'polypeptide(L)'
;MLEVPSSPRTVATLLAATMAVQAVLGLVLHEQYRDVAWIKATWLGNDWVTLVLAVPLLAAALAFTRRGQGRGENGAARGEIGSSRGESGSVRSQLLGLGVLGYGAYNYAFYLFGAALNVFFPLYVVAFVLSVVGLILALARTRPIAVAARFVDTTAVSTREGQGGRKRPGIRERAVGGYLVFVASGLAAVWAGFWAAYVFWGRPTPVEPEAFKLVAALDLSLMVPALAAGSSCGAGIPGAMSSPRSPASRALST
;
A
#
# COMPACT_ATOMS: atom_id res chain seq x y z
N MET A 1 0.65 -19.90 25.62
CA MET A 1 -0.03 -19.90 24.32
C MET A 1 -0.51 -18.47 24.09
N LEU A 2 0.23 -17.65 23.34
CA LEU A 2 -0.16 -16.25 23.08
C LEU A 2 -1.29 -16.27 22.05
N GLU A 3 -2.50 -15.85 22.44
CA GLU A 3 -3.62 -15.70 21.51
C GLU A 3 -3.23 -14.65 20.47
N VAL A 4 -3.03 -15.08 19.22
CA VAL A 4 -2.81 -14.17 18.10
C VAL A 4 -4.11 -13.37 17.92
N PRO A 5 -4.08 -12.03 18.00
CA PRO A 5 -5.30 -11.23 17.83
C PRO A 5 -5.88 -11.48 16.43
N SER A 6 -7.05 -12.11 16.38
CA SER A 6 -7.73 -12.51 15.14
C SER A 6 -8.49 -11.35 14.47
N SER A 7 -8.70 -10.25 15.20
CA SER A 7 -9.40 -9.07 14.71
C SER A 7 -8.43 -8.08 14.05
N PRO A 8 -8.63 -7.73 12.76
CA PRO A 8 -7.82 -6.75 12.05
C PRO A 8 -7.79 -5.38 12.73
N ARG A 9 -8.87 -5.01 13.43
CA ARG A 9 -8.96 -3.76 14.17
C ARG A 9 -8.02 -3.76 15.37
N THR A 10 -7.94 -4.89 16.07
CA THR A 10 -7.00 -5.05 17.19
C THR A 10 -5.58 -4.94 16.69
N VAL A 11 -5.24 -5.66 15.60
CA VAL A 11 -3.90 -5.59 14.98
C VAL A 11 -3.54 -4.16 14.58
N ALA A 12 -4.43 -3.45 13.88
CA ALA A 12 -4.18 -2.07 13.47
C ALA A 12 -4.10 -1.08 14.64
N THR A 13 -4.85 -1.31 15.73
CA THR A 13 -4.78 -0.49 16.94
C THR A 13 -3.46 -0.71 17.68
N LEU A 14 -3.05 -1.97 17.84
CA LEU A 14 -1.75 -2.33 18.43
C LEU A 14 -0.60 -1.77 17.60
N LEU A 15 -0.72 -1.83 16.26
CA LEU A 15 0.26 -1.25 15.36
C LEU A 15 0.36 0.26 15.59
N ALA A 16 -0.76 0.99 15.53
CA ALA A 16 -0.77 2.44 15.73
C ALA A 16 -0.14 2.85 17.08
N ALA A 17 -0.46 2.12 18.15
CA ALA A 17 0.13 2.35 19.47
C ALA A 17 1.64 2.07 19.47
N THR A 18 2.07 0.96 18.88
CA THR A 18 3.50 0.61 18.79
C THR A 18 4.27 1.66 17.99
N MET A 19 3.71 2.11 16.86
CA MET A 19 4.29 3.14 16.01
C MET A 19 4.45 4.46 16.76
N ALA A 20 3.39 4.89 17.47
CA ALA A 20 3.43 6.11 18.26
C ALA A 20 4.46 6.03 19.40
N VAL A 21 4.46 4.92 20.14
CA VAL A 21 5.41 4.70 21.25
C VAL A 21 6.84 4.70 20.73
N GLN A 22 7.14 3.93 19.67
CA GLN A 22 8.49 3.89 19.11
C GLN A 22 8.94 5.26 18.62
N ALA A 23 8.11 5.97 17.84
CA ALA A 23 8.49 7.26 17.29
C ALA A 23 8.66 8.34 18.38
N VAL A 24 7.81 8.37 19.41
CA VAL A 24 7.98 9.27 20.56
C VAL A 24 9.27 8.96 21.32
N LEU A 25 9.53 7.68 21.59
CA LEU A 25 10.76 7.27 22.28
C LEU A 25 12.00 7.59 21.45
N GLY A 26 11.95 7.41 20.13
CA GLY A 26 13.04 7.76 19.22
C GLY A 26 13.37 9.25 19.22
N LEU A 27 12.37 10.12 19.30
CA LEU A 27 12.57 11.58 19.37
C LEU A 27 13.06 12.04 20.75
N VAL A 28 12.49 11.50 21.84
CA VAL A 28 12.85 11.91 23.21
C VAL A 28 14.21 11.34 23.62
N LEU A 29 14.48 10.07 23.28
CA LEU A 29 15.70 9.34 23.64
C LEU A 29 16.58 9.11 22.40
N HIS A 30 16.75 10.15 21.57
CA HIS A 30 17.48 10.11 20.29
C HIS A 30 18.94 9.63 20.40
N GLU A 31 19.54 9.69 21.59
CA GLU A 31 20.86 9.12 21.87
C GLU A 31 20.90 7.59 21.76
N GLN A 32 19.74 6.92 21.80
CA GLN A 32 19.66 5.48 21.56
C GLN A 32 19.80 5.11 20.09
N TYR A 33 19.61 6.03 19.15
CA TYR A 33 20.07 5.80 17.78
C TYR A 33 21.60 5.87 17.76
N ARG A 34 22.24 4.75 17.40
CA ARG A 34 23.71 4.59 17.47
C ARG A 34 24.40 4.75 16.12
N ASP A 35 23.64 5.01 15.07
CA ASP A 35 24.16 5.24 13.73
C ASP A 35 24.87 6.58 13.60
N VAL A 36 25.65 6.73 12.53
CA VAL A 36 26.27 7.99 12.14
C VAL A 36 25.23 9.10 11.94
N ALA A 37 25.65 10.36 12.10
CA ALA A 37 24.74 11.51 12.20
C ALA A 37 23.71 11.61 11.06
N TRP A 38 24.11 11.31 9.82
CA TRP A 38 23.22 11.38 8.66
C TRP A 38 22.16 10.27 8.65
N ILE A 39 22.49 9.05 9.09
CA ILE A 39 21.54 7.94 9.24
C ILE A 39 20.60 8.23 10.43
N LYS A 40 21.16 8.70 11.56
CA LYS A 40 20.37 9.12 12.72
C LYS A 40 19.33 10.18 12.35
N ALA A 41 19.70 11.18 11.54
CA ALA A 41 18.78 12.20 11.05
C ALA A 41 17.63 11.60 10.22
N THR A 42 17.91 10.54 9.46
CA THR A 42 16.89 9.80 8.69
C THR A 42 15.89 9.11 9.62
N TRP A 43 16.37 8.45 10.69
CA TRP A 43 15.48 7.83 11.70
C TRP A 43 14.59 8.87 12.40
N LEU A 44 15.15 10.00 12.81
CA LEU A 44 14.37 11.08 13.43
C LEU A 44 13.34 11.66 12.46
N GLY A 45 13.70 11.81 11.18
CA GLY A 45 12.76 12.22 10.14
C GLY A 45 11.61 11.23 9.96
N ASN A 46 11.91 9.94 9.96
CA ASN A 46 10.91 8.87 9.87
C ASN A 46 9.99 8.82 11.11
N ASP A 47 10.52 9.08 12.31
CA ASP A 47 9.72 9.18 13.53
C ASP A 47 8.71 10.34 13.42
N TRP A 48 9.13 11.50 12.89
CA TRP A 48 8.22 12.62 12.62
C TRP A 48 7.15 12.28 11.60
N VAL A 49 7.52 11.67 10.46
CA VAL A 49 6.56 11.23 9.43
C VAL A 49 5.56 10.24 10.05
N THR A 50 6.04 9.33 10.89
CA THR A 50 5.22 8.35 11.58
C THR A 50 4.17 9.03 12.47
N LEU A 51 4.57 10.00 13.29
CA LEU A 51 3.68 10.67 14.24
C LEU A 51 2.71 11.66 13.58
N VAL A 52 3.16 12.39 12.56
CA VAL A 52 2.37 13.46 11.94
C VAL A 52 1.45 12.93 10.83
N LEU A 53 1.85 11.85 10.16
CA LEU A 53 1.10 11.30 9.02
C LEU A 53 0.61 9.89 9.28
N ALA A 54 1.51 8.93 9.53
CA ALA A 54 1.12 7.52 9.52
C ALA A 54 0.12 7.17 10.64
N VAL A 55 0.43 7.53 11.88
CA VAL A 55 -0.43 7.26 13.04
C VAL A 55 -1.79 7.96 12.91
N PRO A 56 -1.89 9.26 12.57
CA PRO A 56 -3.18 9.92 12.35
C PRO A 56 -4.01 9.31 11.21
N LEU A 57 -3.38 8.90 10.10
CA LEU A 57 -4.08 8.26 9.00
C LEU A 57 -4.60 6.87 9.37
N LEU A 58 -3.82 6.08 10.14
CA LEU A 58 -4.27 4.78 10.64
C LEU A 58 -5.42 4.95 11.65
N ALA A 59 -5.32 5.93 12.55
CA ALA A 59 -6.40 6.27 13.48
C ALA A 59 -7.68 6.71 12.74
N ALA A 60 -7.55 7.51 11.68
CA ALA A 60 -8.67 7.92 10.84
C ALA A 60 -9.31 6.70 10.15
N ALA A 61 -8.52 5.79 9.58
CA ALA A 61 -9.02 4.55 8.98
C ALA A 61 -9.82 3.70 10.00
N LEU A 62 -9.33 3.59 11.23
CA LEU A 62 -10.02 2.94 12.35
C LEU A 62 -11.30 3.66 12.77
N ALA A 63 -11.33 4.99 12.78
CA ALA A 63 -12.51 5.76 13.15
C ALA A 63 -13.64 5.65 12.10
N PHE A 64 -13.29 5.66 10.81
CA PHE A 64 -14.27 5.53 9.72
C PHE A 64 -14.93 4.16 9.66
N THR A 65 -14.22 3.10 10.06
CA THR A 65 -14.82 1.76 10.17
C THR A 65 -15.82 1.66 11.32
N ARG A 66 -15.61 2.37 12.44
CA ARG A 66 -16.56 2.42 13.56
C ARG A 66 -17.86 3.14 13.21
N ARG A 67 -17.78 4.29 12.53
CA ARG A 67 -18.96 5.11 12.18
C ARG A 67 -19.90 4.43 11.16
N GLY A 68 -19.36 3.58 10.28
CA GLY A 68 -20.17 2.80 9.33
C GLY A 68 -21.02 1.71 10.01
N GLN A 69 -20.61 1.25 11.19
CA GLN A 69 -21.27 0.16 11.92
C GLN A 69 -22.44 0.65 12.77
N GLY A 70 -22.27 1.77 13.48
CA GLY A 70 -23.33 2.35 14.32
C GLY A 70 -24.54 2.91 13.55
N ARG A 71 -24.40 3.22 12.25
CA ARG A 71 -25.53 3.65 11.40
C ARG A 71 -26.41 2.48 10.93
N GLY A 72 -25.93 1.24 11.01
CA GLY A 72 -26.71 0.03 10.73
C GLY A 72 -27.54 -0.44 11.93
N GLU A 73 -27.04 -0.24 13.15
CA GLU A 73 -27.71 -0.66 14.40
C GLU A 73 -29.01 0.13 14.67
N ASN A 74 -29.02 1.44 14.41
CA ASN A 74 -30.24 2.26 14.59
C ASN A 74 -31.36 1.92 13.59
N GLY A 75 -31.04 1.26 12.46
CA GLY A 75 -32.05 0.74 11.52
C GLY A 75 -32.65 -0.59 11.97
N ALA A 76 -31.85 -1.43 12.63
CA ALA A 76 -32.30 -2.73 13.16
C ALA A 76 -33.29 -2.58 14.33
N ALA A 77 -33.16 -1.51 15.13
CA ALA A 77 -34.12 -1.17 16.18
C ALA A 77 -35.52 -0.76 15.65
N ARG A 78 -35.68 -0.59 14.32
CA ARG A 78 -36.93 -0.15 13.68
C ARG A 78 -37.76 -1.29 13.07
N GLY A 79 -37.42 -2.56 13.35
CA GLY A 79 -38.28 -3.70 13.01
C GLY A 79 -38.43 -4.00 11.51
N GLU A 80 -37.50 -3.57 10.67
CA GLU A 80 -37.49 -3.95 9.25
C GLU A 80 -36.80 -5.31 9.08
N ILE A 81 -37.59 -6.37 8.87
CA ILE A 81 -37.11 -7.68 8.41
C ILE A 81 -36.60 -7.48 6.97
N GLY A 82 -35.29 -7.21 6.83
CA GLY A 82 -34.74 -6.85 5.53
C GLY A 82 -33.22 -6.89 5.48
N SER A 83 -32.70 -8.07 5.17
CA SER A 83 -31.35 -8.33 4.63
C SER A 83 -30.16 -7.96 5.52
N SER A 84 -29.41 -8.99 5.92
CA SER A 84 -28.08 -8.96 6.51
C SER A 84 -27.11 -8.10 5.66
N ARG A 85 -27.14 -6.78 5.81
CA ARG A 85 -26.20 -5.85 5.18
C ARG A 85 -24.95 -5.76 6.03
N GLY A 86 -24.08 -6.75 5.85
CA GLY A 86 -22.74 -6.81 6.39
C GLY A 86 -21.94 -5.54 6.10
N GLU A 87 -21.21 -5.11 7.14
CA GLU A 87 -20.18 -4.08 7.22
C GLU A 87 -19.69 -3.55 5.86
N SER A 88 -20.33 -2.50 5.34
CA SER A 88 -19.76 -1.72 4.25
C SER A 88 -18.84 -0.66 4.84
N GLY A 89 -17.64 -1.08 5.27
CA GLY A 89 -16.54 -0.14 5.49
C GLY A 89 -16.29 0.68 4.22
N SER A 90 -16.02 1.98 4.36
CA SER A 90 -15.75 2.84 3.21
C SER A 90 -14.53 2.31 2.45
N VAL A 91 -14.65 2.08 1.14
CA VAL A 91 -13.52 1.64 0.28
C VAL A 91 -12.32 2.58 0.46
N ARG A 92 -12.56 3.89 0.67
CA ARG A 92 -11.51 4.86 0.97
C ARG A 92 -10.76 4.54 2.26
N SER A 93 -11.46 4.19 3.33
CA SER A 93 -10.85 3.79 4.60
C SER A 93 -10.07 2.48 4.50
N GLN A 94 -10.53 1.55 3.67
CA GLN A 94 -9.83 0.30 3.40
C GLN A 94 -8.53 0.54 2.62
N LEU A 95 -8.58 1.35 1.56
CA LEU A 95 -7.40 1.72 0.78
C LEU A 95 -6.40 2.53 1.61
N LEU A 96 -6.89 3.46 2.45
CA LEU A 96 -6.04 4.21 3.38
C LEU A 96 -5.35 3.26 4.37
N GLY A 97 -6.10 2.34 4.97
CA GLY A 97 -5.56 1.33 5.88
C GLY A 97 -4.50 0.45 5.21
N LEU A 98 -4.77 -0.05 3.99
CA LEU A 98 -3.81 -0.82 3.21
C LEU A 98 -2.53 -0.02 2.92
N GLY A 99 -2.66 1.26 2.57
CA GLY A 99 -1.53 2.15 2.33
C GLY A 99 -0.67 2.34 3.58
N VAL A 100 -1.28 2.59 4.74
CA VAL A 100 -0.54 2.79 6.00
C VAL A 100 0.08 1.48 6.51
N LEU A 101 -0.58 0.33 6.31
CA LEU A 101 0.00 -0.98 6.61
C LEU A 101 1.22 -1.28 5.73
N GLY A 102 1.14 -0.94 4.44
CA GLY A 102 2.27 -1.04 3.51
C GLY A 102 3.43 -0.12 3.90
N TYR A 103 3.12 1.13 4.25
CA TYR A 103 4.10 2.07 4.83
C TYR A 103 4.74 1.49 6.09
N GLY A 104 3.97 0.95 7.03
CA GLY A 104 4.49 0.35 8.25
C GLY A 104 5.45 -0.81 7.96
N ALA A 105 5.08 -1.73 7.07
CA ALA A 105 5.94 -2.84 6.68
C ALA A 105 7.25 -2.36 6.05
N TYR A 106 7.18 -1.38 5.14
CA TYR A 106 8.35 -0.82 4.46
C TYR A 106 9.24 0.00 5.40
N ASN A 107 8.67 0.92 6.17
CA ASN A 107 9.37 1.76 7.12
C ASN A 107 10.05 0.93 8.21
N TYR A 108 9.32 0.01 8.87
CA TYR A 108 9.91 -0.79 9.94
C TYR A 108 10.88 -1.87 9.44
N ALA A 109 10.86 -2.23 8.15
CA ALA A 109 11.94 -3.02 7.57
C ALA A 109 13.28 -2.25 7.60
N PHE A 110 13.27 -0.95 7.33
CA PHE A 110 14.49 -0.13 7.46
C PHE A 110 15.02 -0.07 8.88
N TYR A 111 14.15 0.15 9.88
CA TYR A 111 14.59 0.13 11.28
C TYR A 111 15.09 -1.25 11.70
N LEU A 112 14.38 -2.32 11.31
CA LEU A 112 14.69 -3.69 11.72
C LEU A 112 16.01 -4.19 11.14
N PHE A 113 16.30 -3.87 9.88
CA PHE A 113 17.46 -4.38 9.16
C PHE A 113 18.59 -3.37 8.98
N GLY A 114 18.31 -2.07 9.15
CA GLY A 114 19.23 -0.98 8.83
C GLY A 114 19.71 -0.15 10.00
N ALA A 115 18.94 -0.06 11.09
CA ALA A 115 19.39 0.69 12.26
C ALA A 115 20.44 -0.11 13.06
N ALA A 116 21.48 0.57 13.53
CA ALA A 116 22.40 -0.01 14.50
C ALA A 116 21.65 -0.50 15.75
N LEU A 117 22.07 -1.64 16.29
CA LEU A 117 21.36 -2.30 17.39
C LEU A 117 21.19 -1.36 18.60
N ASN A 118 19.93 -1.18 19.00
CA ASN A 118 19.54 -0.26 20.06
C ASN A 118 18.35 -0.79 20.87
N VAL A 119 17.98 -0.08 21.93
CA VAL A 119 16.98 -0.51 22.92
C VAL A 119 15.59 -0.67 22.30
N PHE A 120 15.29 0.03 21.20
CA PHE A 120 13.99 0.00 20.54
C PHE A 120 13.84 -1.19 19.58
N PHE A 121 14.88 -2.01 19.40
CA PHE A 121 14.85 -3.18 18.51
C PHE A 121 13.58 -4.05 18.67
N PRO A 122 13.11 -4.39 19.89
CA PRO A 122 11.87 -5.14 20.06
C PRO A 122 10.64 -4.42 19.48
N LEU A 123 10.59 -3.09 19.55
CA LEU A 123 9.50 -2.30 18.98
C LEU A 123 9.51 -2.37 17.45
N TYR A 124 10.69 -2.38 16.82
CA TYR A 124 10.80 -2.55 15.36
C TYR A 124 10.26 -3.91 14.92
N VAL A 125 10.62 -4.98 15.65
CA VAL A 125 10.11 -6.33 15.39
C VAL A 125 8.60 -6.38 15.50
N VAL A 126 8.04 -5.87 16.60
CA VAL A 126 6.58 -5.88 16.83
C VAL A 126 5.85 -5.05 15.77
N ALA A 127 6.33 -3.84 15.47
CA ALA A 127 5.71 -2.97 14.47
C ALA A 127 5.77 -3.60 13.06
N PHE A 128 6.90 -4.21 12.69
CA PHE A 128 7.05 -4.91 11.42
C PHE A 128 6.09 -6.10 11.31
N VAL A 129 6.04 -6.96 12.33
CA VAL A 129 5.15 -8.14 12.37
C VAL A 129 3.69 -7.72 12.33
N LEU A 130 3.28 -6.73 13.13
CA LEU A 130 1.90 -6.24 13.13
C LEU A 130 1.52 -5.62 11.79
N SER A 131 2.45 -4.92 11.12
CA SER A 131 2.23 -4.37 9.77
C SER A 131 2.01 -5.48 8.74
N VAL A 132 2.86 -6.50 8.74
CA VAL A 132 2.76 -7.65 7.81
C VAL A 132 1.50 -8.47 8.07
N VAL A 133 1.22 -8.82 9.32
CA VAL A 133 -0.01 -9.55 9.70
C VAL A 133 -1.25 -8.72 9.36
N GLY A 134 -1.23 -7.43 9.65
CA GLY A 134 -2.30 -6.50 9.29
C GLY A 134 -2.54 -6.45 7.79
N LEU A 135 -1.47 -6.41 7.00
CA LEU A 135 -1.53 -6.42 5.53
C LEU A 135 -2.13 -7.73 5.02
N ILE A 136 -1.68 -8.89 5.52
CA ILE A 136 -2.23 -10.21 5.17
C ILE A 136 -3.73 -10.28 5.48
N LEU A 137 -4.13 -9.90 6.69
CA LEU A 137 -5.54 -9.92 7.11
C LEU A 137 -6.40 -8.94 6.30
N ALA A 138 -5.86 -7.76 5.97
CA ALA A 138 -6.55 -6.77 5.16
C ALA A 138 -6.73 -7.26 3.71
N LEU A 139 -5.70 -7.87 3.10
CA LEU A 139 -5.80 -8.47 1.77
C LEU A 139 -6.78 -9.64 1.75
N ALA A 140 -6.71 -10.55 2.73
CA ALA A 140 -7.58 -11.72 2.82
C ALA A 140 -9.07 -11.35 2.91
N ARG A 141 -9.39 -10.18 3.47
CA ARG A 141 -10.76 -9.67 3.59
C ARG A 141 -11.20 -8.80 2.40
N THR A 142 -10.26 -8.40 1.55
CA THR A 142 -10.57 -7.54 0.40
C THR A 142 -11.24 -8.36 -0.69
N ARG A 143 -12.49 -8.02 -1.02
CA ARG A 143 -13.21 -8.62 -2.16
C ARG A 143 -12.86 -7.83 -3.43
N PRO A 144 -12.02 -8.36 -4.34
CA PRO A 144 -11.49 -7.59 -5.46
C PRO A 144 -12.60 -7.07 -6.40
N ILE A 145 -13.64 -7.89 -6.58
CA ILE A 145 -14.79 -7.60 -7.46
C ILE A 145 -15.62 -6.42 -6.92
N ALA A 146 -15.82 -6.33 -5.60
CA ALA A 146 -16.58 -5.27 -4.97
C ALA A 146 -15.85 -3.91 -5.01
N VAL A 147 -14.51 -3.93 -4.89
CA VAL A 147 -13.68 -2.74 -5.03
C VAL A 147 -13.69 -2.26 -6.48
N ALA A 148 -13.47 -3.17 -7.45
CA ALA A 148 -13.45 -2.85 -8.87
C ALA A 148 -14.80 -2.27 -9.35
N ALA A 149 -15.93 -2.83 -8.90
CA ALA A 149 -17.26 -2.36 -9.28
C ALA A 149 -17.51 -0.89 -8.89
N ARG A 150 -16.95 -0.41 -7.78
CA ARG A 150 -17.12 0.98 -7.33
C ARG A 150 -16.35 2.00 -8.17
N PHE A 151 -15.20 1.61 -8.73
CA PHE A 151 -14.48 2.45 -9.69
C PHE A 151 -15.16 2.49 -11.05
N VAL A 152 -15.85 1.41 -11.44
CA VAL A 152 -16.70 1.36 -12.64
C VAL A 152 -17.97 2.21 -12.47
N ASP A 153 -18.63 2.19 -11.31
CA ASP A 153 -19.83 3.01 -11.07
C ASP A 153 -19.54 4.52 -10.95
N THR A 154 -18.45 4.90 -10.29
CA THR A 154 -18.09 6.32 -10.14
C THR A 154 -17.75 6.97 -11.49
N THR A 155 -17.20 6.19 -12.43
CA THR A 155 -16.94 6.63 -13.81
C THR A 155 -18.19 6.57 -14.69
N ALA A 156 -19.27 5.92 -14.25
CA ALA A 156 -20.56 5.89 -14.95
C ALA A 156 -21.42 7.12 -14.63
N VAL A 157 -21.38 7.64 -13.40
CA VAL A 157 -22.19 8.82 -12.98
C VAL A 157 -21.84 10.11 -13.75
N SER A 158 -20.66 10.20 -14.38
CA SER A 158 -20.27 11.35 -15.21
C SER A 158 -20.69 11.25 -16.69
N THR A 159 -21.50 10.27 -17.08
CA THR A 159 -21.93 10.09 -18.48
C THR A 159 -23.35 9.60 -18.51
N ARG A 160 -24.26 10.56 -18.65
CA ARG A 160 -25.56 10.30 -19.23
C ARG A 160 -25.37 9.82 -20.67
N GLU A 161 -26.16 8.81 -21.02
CA GLU A 161 -26.48 8.30 -22.36
C GLU A 161 -25.39 7.57 -23.17
N GLY A 162 -25.60 6.26 -23.30
CA GLY A 162 -25.32 5.55 -24.55
C GLY A 162 -24.12 4.60 -24.54
N GLN A 163 -24.43 3.31 -24.73
CA GLN A 163 -23.60 2.31 -25.41
C GLN A 163 -22.63 1.47 -24.55
N GLY A 164 -22.98 0.18 -24.46
CA GLY A 164 -22.19 -0.87 -23.82
C GLY A 164 -20.83 -1.07 -24.50
N GLY A 165 -19.79 -0.65 -23.79
CA GLY A 165 -18.40 -0.92 -24.11
C GLY A 165 -17.55 -0.67 -22.86
N ARG A 166 -16.58 -1.54 -22.59
CA ARG A 166 -15.60 -1.39 -21.49
C ARG A 166 -15.01 0.02 -21.55
N LYS A 167 -15.42 0.90 -20.64
CA LYS A 167 -15.06 2.33 -20.68
C LYS A 167 -13.56 2.48 -20.48
N ARG A 168 -12.90 3.15 -21.43
CA ARG A 168 -11.46 3.44 -21.34
C ARG A 168 -11.21 4.38 -20.13
N PRO A 169 -10.12 4.17 -19.37
CA PRO A 169 -9.78 5.06 -18.27
C PRO A 169 -9.61 6.49 -18.77
N GLY A 170 -10.10 7.46 -18.00
CA GLY A 170 -9.98 8.88 -18.33
C GLY A 170 -8.53 9.35 -18.35
N ILE A 171 -8.32 10.57 -18.84
CA ILE A 171 -6.98 11.16 -18.97
C ILE A 171 -6.25 11.24 -17.63
N ARG A 172 -6.98 11.51 -16.53
CA ARG A 172 -6.41 11.63 -15.18
C ARG A 172 -5.93 10.28 -14.66
N GLU A 173 -6.70 9.23 -14.85
CA GLU A 173 -6.36 7.87 -14.42
C GLU A 173 -5.14 7.34 -15.20
N ARG A 174 -5.08 7.63 -16.50
CA ARG A 174 -3.93 7.28 -17.34
C ARG A 174 -2.68 8.07 -16.97
N ALA A 175 -2.82 9.34 -16.60
CA ALA A 175 -1.70 10.15 -16.13
C ALA A 175 -1.15 9.64 -14.80
N VAL A 176 -2.02 9.27 -13.85
CA VAL A 176 -1.58 8.67 -12.57
C VAL A 176 -0.89 7.33 -12.81
N GLY A 177 -1.48 6.44 -13.63
CA GLY A 177 -0.85 5.16 -13.97
C GLY A 177 0.51 5.34 -14.66
N GLY A 178 0.60 6.25 -15.63
CA GLY A 178 1.85 6.58 -16.33
C GLY A 178 2.90 7.16 -15.39
N TYR A 179 2.51 8.05 -14.47
CA TYR A 179 3.39 8.59 -13.44
C TYR A 179 3.95 7.50 -12.54
N LEU A 180 3.12 6.56 -12.06
CA LEU A 180 3.58 5.46 -11.21
C LEU A 180 4.58 4.53 -11.94
N VAL A 181 4.34 4.21 -13.22
CA VAL A 181 5.31 3.46 -14.03
C VAL A 181 6.62 4.23 -14.17
N PHE A 182 6.54 5.53 -14.50
CA PHE A 182 7.72 6.36 -14.65
C PHE A 182 8.56 6.37 -13.37
N VAL A 183 7.94 6.54 -12.20
CA VAL A 183 8.63 6.50 -10.90
C VAL A 183 9.21 5.10 -10.65
N ALA A 184 8.45 4.03 -10.88
CA ALA A 184 8.93 2.66 -10.69
C ALA A 184 10.15 2.35 -11.58
N SER A 185 10.09 2.72 -12.86
CA SER A 185 11.19 2.54 -13.81
C SER A 185 12.40 3.39 -13.46
N GLY A 186 12.20 4.65 -13.07
CA GLY A 186 13.28 5.54 -12.64
C GLY A 186 13.99 5.02 -11.40
N LEU A 187 13.24 4.62 -10.38
CA LEU A 187 13.79 4.06 -9.14
C LEU A 187 14.56 2.77 -9.40
N ALA A 188 14.00 1.87 -10.22
CA ALA A 188 14.66 0.64 -10.62
C ALA A 188 15.98 0.92 -11.37
N ALA A 189 15.96 1.85 -12.33
CA ALA A 189 17.12 2.21 -13.13
C ALA A 189 18.23 2.85 -12.28
N VAL A 190 17.88 3.72 -11.34
CA VAL A 190 18.86 4.37 -10.44
C VAL A 190 19.58 3.33 -9.59
N TRP A 191 18.83 2.44 -8.92
CA TRP A 191 19.43 1.43 -8.06
C TRP A 191 20.25 0.40 -8.84
N ALA A 192 19.73 -0.08 -9.97
CA ALA A 192 20.47 -0.98 -10.86
C ALA A 192 21.71 -0.31 -11.45
N GLY A 193 21.63 0.98 -11.77
CA GLY A 193 22.74 1.77 -12.30
C GLY A 193 23.89 1.90 -11.30
N PHE A 194 23.61 2.26 -10.05
CA PHE A 194 24.64 2.33 -9.00
C PHE A 194 25.24 0.95 -8.68
N TRP A 195 24.41 -0.09 -8.64
CA TRP A 195 24.89 -1.46 -8.47
C TRP A 195 25.83 -1.87 -9.61
N ALA A 196 25.44 -1.63 -10.86
CA ALA A 196 26.26 -1.95 -12.03
C ALA A 196 27.56 -1.14 -12.04
N ALA A 197 27.50 0.16 -11.73
CA ALA A 197 28.66 1.05 -11.58
C ALA A 197 29.67 0.52 -10.55
N TYR A 198 29.19 0.01 -9.42
CA TYR A 198 30.01 -0.57 -8.38
C TYR A 198 30.63 -1.90 -8.80
N VAL A 199 29.83 -2.83 -9.32
CA VAL A 199 30.27 -4.20 -9.63
C VAL A 199 31.16 -4.26 -10.87
N PHE A 200 30.81 -3.56 -11.95
CA PHE A 200 31.50 -3.69 -13.23
C PHE A 200 32.59 -2.64 -13.46
N TRP A 201 32.48 -1.46 -12.82
CA TRP A 201 33.42 -0.35 -13.02
C TRP A 201 34.18 0.06 -11.76
N GLY A 202 33.95 -0.61 -10.62
CA GLY A 202 34.65 -0.30 -9.36
C GLY A 202 34.38 1.11 -8.83
N ARG A 203 33.28 1.75 -9.24
CA ARG A 203 32.91 3.08 -8.72
C ARG A 203 32.33 2.97 -7.32
N PRO A 204 32.56 3.93 -6.42
CA PRO A 204 31.96 3.88 -5.09
C PRO A 204 30.43 4.00 -5.17
N THR A 205 29.73 3.37 -4.22
CA THR A 205 28.30 3.58 -4.00
C THR A 205 28.02 4.99 -3.46
N PRO A 206 26.79 5.53 -3.60
CA PRO A 206 26.45 6.86 -3.11
C PRO A 206 26.55 7.04 -1.59
N VAL A 207 26.39 5.93 -0.87
CA VAL A 207 26.52 5.78 0.59
C VAL A 207 27.30 4.50 0.87
N GLU A 208 27.53 4.19 2.14
CA GLU A 208 28.17 2.94 2.55
C GLU A 208 27.51 1.71 1.89
N PRO A 209 28.29 0.72 1.39
CA PRO A 209 27.77 -0.40 0.61
C PRO A 209 26.64 -1.18 1.28
N GLU A 210 26.71 -1.36 2.60
CA GLU A 210 25.69 -2.07 3.39
C GLU A 210 24.37 -1.29 3.43
N ALA A 211 24.44 0.03 3.65
CA ALA A 211 23.27 0.91 3.64
C ALA A 211 22.67 0.98 2.22
N PHE A 212 23.52 1.10 1.20
CA PHE A 212 23.11 1.05 -0.21
C PHE A 212 22.38 -0.25 -0.52
N LYS A 213 22.95 -1.40 -0.16
CA LYS A 213 22.37 -2.72 -0.42
C LYS A 213 20.99 -2.85 0.22
N LEU A 214 20.81 -2.38 1.45
CA LEU A 214 19.52 -2.44 2.13
C LEU A 214 18.45 -1.60 1.42
N VAL A 215 18.77 -0.33 1.12
CA VAL A 215 17.84 0.59 0.44
C VAL A 215 17.47 0.05 -0.94
N ALA A 216 18.47 -0.33 -1.74
CA ALA A 216 18.24 -0.89 -3.07
C ALA A 216 17.41 -2.18 -3.00
N ALA A 217 17.68 -3.06 -2.04
CA ALA A 217 16.91 -4.30 -1.88
C ALA A 217 15.44 -4.04 -1.54
N LEU A 218 15.15 -3.15 -0.58
CA LEU A 218 13.77 -2.84 -0.20
C LEU A 218 13.02 -2.12 -1.33
N ASP A 219 13.67 -1.20 -2.03
CA ASP A 219 13.04 -0.47 -3.13
C ASP A 219 12.74 -1.38 -4.32
N LEU A 220 13.71 -2.21 -4.74
CA LEU A 220 13.56 -3.10 -5.89
C LEU A 220 12.59 -4.26 -5.62
N SER A 221 12.46 -4.72 -4.36
CA SER A 221 11.60 -5.86 -4.01
C SER A 221 10.20 -5.48 -3.55
N LEU A 222 10.01 -4.28 -2.97
CA LEU A 222 8.72 -3.85 -2.42
C LEU A 222 8.16 -2.64 -3.17
N MET A 223 8.90 -1.54 -3.22
CA MET A 223 8.39 -0.26 -3.74
C MET A 223 8.14 -0.33 -5.25
N VAL A 224 9.13 -0.77 -6.04
CA VAL A 224 9.03 -0.85 -7.49
C VAL A 224 7.89 -1.77 -7.94
N PRO A 225 7.76 -3.03 -7.43
CA PRO A 225 6.64 -3.89 -7.81
C PRO A 225 5.29 -3.33 -7.38
N ALA A 226 5.18 -2.68 -6.21
CA ALA A 226 3.94 -2.07 -5.76
C ALA A 226 3.50 -0.91 -6.67
N LEU A 227 4.43 -0.03 -7.05
CA LEU A 227 4.18 1.08 -7.98
C LEU A 227 3.80 0.57 -9.37
N ALA A 228 4.54 -0.44 -9.87
CA ALA A 228 4.27 -1.05 -11.16
C ALA A 228 2.89 -1.74 -11.19
N ALA A 229 2.56 -2.54 -10.18
CA ALA A 229 1.25 -3.21 -10.10
C ALA A 229 0.10 -2.21 -9.98
N GLY A 230 0.30 -1.10 -9.25
CA GLY A 230 -0.69 -0.01 -9.13
C GLY A 230 -1.03 0.65 -10.48
N SER A 231 -0.09 0.67 -11.43
CA SER A 231 -0.31 1.24 -12.76
C SER A 231 -1.16 0.38 -13.69
N SER A 232 -1.09 -0.95 -13.56
CA SER A 232 -1.75 -1.93 -14.43
C SER A 232 -3.27 -1.90 -14.33
N CYS A 233 -3.82 -1.24 -13.31
CA CYS A 233 -5.26 -1.01 -13.17
C CYS A 233 -5.76 0.18 -14.01
N GLY A 234 -4.87 1.08 -14.46
CA GLY A 234 -5.19 2.23 -15.31
C GLY A 234 -4.67 2.14 -16.75
N ALA A 235 -3.71 1.24 -17.01
CA ALA A 235 -3.19 0.99 -18.35
C ALA A 235 -3.83 -0.28 -18.93
N GLY A 236 -4.93 -0.12 -19.65
CA GLY A 236 -5.35 -1.15 -20.59
C GLY A 236 -4.21 -1.37 -21.58
N ILE A 237 -3.51 -2.49 -21.44
CA ILE A 237 -2.51 -2.93 -22.43
C ILE A 237 -3.27 -3.07 -23.76
N PRO A 238 -2.90 -2.30 -24.80
CA PRO A 238 -3.56 -2.42 -26.10
C PRO A 238 -3.40 -3.85 -26.60
N GLY A 239 -4.54 -4.43 -26.97
CA GLY A 239 -4.69 -5.84 -27.27
C GLY A 239 -3.61 -6.39 -28.18
N ALA A 240 -3.15 -7.58 -27.82
CA ALA A 240 -2.52 -8.49 -28.75
C ALA A 240 -3.36 -8.56 -30.03
N MET A 241 -2.72 -8.18 -31.14
CA MET A 241 -3.01 -8.50 -32.53
C MET A 241 -4.37 -9.18 -32.80
N SER A 242 -5.25 -8.42 -33.42
CA SER A 242 -6.35 -8.94 -34.23
C SER A 242 -5.83 -10.00 -35.20
N SER A 243 -6.19 -11.27 -34.97
CA SER A 243 -6.11 -12.31 -35.99
C SER A 243 -7.13 -12.02 -37.10
N PRO A 244 -6.79 -12.16 -38.39
CA PRO A 244 -7.67 -11.79 -39.48
C PRO A 244 -8.89 -12.71 -39.54
N ARG A 245 -10.07 -12.11 -39.72
CA ARG A 245 -11.32 -12.83 -39.99
C ARG A 245 -11.16 -13.66 -41.27
N SER A 246 -11.33 -14.97 -41.18
CA SER A 246 -11.51 -15.84 -42.35
C SER A 246 -12.95 -15.69 -42.88
N PRO A 247 -13.15 -15.49 -44.20
CA PRO A 247 -14.47 -15.39 -44.80
C PRO A 247 -14.94 -16.78 -45.28
N ALA A 248 -15.68 -17.52 -44.45
CA ALA A 248 -16.30 -18.77 -44.89
C ALA A 248 -17.52 -19.15 -44.05
N SER A 249 -18.66 -18.47 -44.26
CA SER A 249 -19.98 -19.02 -43.91
C SER A 249 -21.12 -18.27 -44.60
N ARG A 250 -20.94 -17.94 -45.89
CA ARG A 250 -22.02 -17.41 -46.73
C ARG A 250 -22.25 -18.31 -47.94
N ALA A 251 -22.65 -19.54 -47.67
CA ALA A 251 -23.26 -20.43 -48.67
C ALA A 251 -23.98 -21.56 -47.91
N LEU A 252 -25.31 -21.45 -47.80
CA LEU A 252 -26.32 -22.52 -47.73
C LEU A 252 -27.62 -21.95 -47.17
N SER A 253 -28.32 -21.18 -48.02
CA SER A 253 -29.76 -20.95 -47.90
C SER A 253 -30.32 -20.63 -49.27
N THR A 254 -30.47 -21.68 -50.10
CA THR A 254 -31.44 -21.78 -51.19
C THR A 254 -31.58 -23.26 -51.51
#